data_AF-A0A2N2SYS6-F1
#
_entry.id   AF-A0A2N2SYS6-F1
#
_cell.length_a   1.000
_cell.length_b   1.000
_cell.length_c   1.000
_cell.angle_alpha   90.00
_cell.angle_beta   90.00
_cell.angle_gamma   90.00
#
_symmetry.space_group_name_H-M   'P 1'
#
loop_
_entity.id
_entity.type
_entity.pdbx_description
1 polymer ?
#
loop_
_entity_poly.entity_id
_entity_poly.type
_entity_poly.pdbx_seq_one_letter_code
_entity_poly.pdbx_strand_id
1 'polypeptide(L)' 'NEVVGNLGMVANDQSSETQRLAGKLRAELQYGRIDEILATGLHAYLTQFLDRINDLGAHISRDFLVPVPV' A
#
# COMPACT_ATOMS: atom_id res chain seq x y z
N ASN A 1 -12.75 1.61 -0.30
CA ASN A 1 -11.29 1.58 -0.56
C ASN A 1 -10.96 2.53 -1.69
N GLU A 2 -10.83 3.81 -1.36
CA GLU A 2 -10.67 4.90 -2.34
C GLU A 2 -9.21 5.12 -2.76
N VAL A 3 -8.24 4.71 -1.93
CA VAL A 3 -6.80 4.98 -2.13
C VAL A 3 -6.28 4.52 -3.50
N VAL A 4 -6.53 3.26 -3.90
CA VAL A 4 -6.07 2.75 -5.22
C VAL A 4 -6.69 3.53 -6.37
N GLY A 5 -7.97 3.92 -6.26
CA GLY A 5 -8.63 4.74 -7.27
C GLY A 5 -8.04 6.15 -7.34
N ASN A 6 -7.81 6.77 -6.18
CA ASN A 6 -7.20 8.09 -6.07
C ASN A 6 -5.78 8.10 -6.66
N LEU A 7 -4.94 7.12 -6.31
CA LEU A 7 -3.60 6.98 -6.88
C LEU A 7 -3.62 6.74 -8.40
N GLY A 8 -4.67 6.11 -8.92
CA GLY A 8 -4.91 6.00 -10.37
C GLY A 8 -5.17 7.35 -11.02
N MET A 9 -5.95 8.23 -10.37
CA MET A 9 -6.29 9.55 -10.89
C MET A 9 -5.12 10.53 -10.89
N VAL A 10 -4.19 10.40 -9.93
CA VAL A 10 -3.03 11.30 -9.81
C VAL A 10 -1.72 10.70 -10.35
N ALA A 11 -1.82 9.59 -11.08
CA ALA A 11 -0.68 8.84 -11.59
C ALA A 11 0.29 9.69 -12.43
N ASN A 12 1.58 9.41 -12.28
CA ASN A 12 2.68 9.99 -13.03
C ASN A 12 3.75 8.92 -13.33
N ASP A 13 4.77 9.26 -14.11
CA ASP A 13 5.80 8.33 -14.60
C ASP A 13 6.56 7.59 -13.48
N GLN A 14 6.70 8.20 -12.30
CA GLN A 14 7.40 7.65 -11.13
C GLN A 14 6.49 6.86 -10.17
N SER A 15 5.17 6.93 -10.34
CA SER A 15 4.20 6.39 -9.37
C SER A 15 3.81 4.92 -9.54
N SER A 16 4.27 4.26 -10.61
CA SER A 16 3.83 2.91 -10.99
C SER A 16 4.02 1.88 -9.86
N GLU A 17 5.17 1.94 -9.17
CA GLU A 17 5.46 1.03 -8.05
C GLU A 17 4.54 1.31 -6.84
N THR A 18 4.26 2.57 -6.57
CA THR A 18 3.36 2.98 -5.49
C THR A 18 1.92 2.50 -5.73
N GLN A 19 1.45 2.56 -6.97
CA GLN A 19 0.15 2.00 -7.36
C GLN A 19 0.12 0.48 -7.21
N ARG A 20 1.20 -0.21 -7.60
CA ARG A 20 1.34 -1.66 -7.45
C ARG A 20 1.29 -2.10 -5.99
N LEU A 21 2.02 -1.40 -5.11
CA LEU A 21 2.03 -1.67 -3.66
C LEU A 21 0.64 -1.45 -3.04
N ALA A 22 -0.03 -0.35 -3.39
CA ALA A 22 -1.39 -0.09 -2.93
C ALA A 22 -2.38 -1.17 -3.39
N GLY A 23 -2.27 -1.61 -4.64
CA GLY A 23 -3.08 -2.70 -5.21
C GLY A 23 -2.85 -4.02 -4.50
N LYS A 24 -1.58 -4.37 -4.24
CA LYS A 24 -1.18 -5.57 -3.49
C LYS A 24 -1.77 -5.56 -2.08
N LEU A 25 -1.57 -4.48 -1.32
CA LEU A 25 -2.08 -4.36 0.05
C LEU A 25 -3.62 -4.48 0.10
N ARG A 26 -4.32 -3.86 -0.88
CA ARG A 26 -5.77 -3.99 -1.01
C ARG A 26 -6.19 -5.44 -1.28
N ALA A 27 -5.51 -6.14 -2.18
CA ALA A 27 -5.82 -7.52 -2.52
C ALA A 27 -5.60 -8.46 -1.33
N GLU A 28 -4.50 -8.29 -0.60
CA GLU A 28 -4.20 -9.06 0.61
C GLU A 28 -5.30 -8.89 1.67
N LEU A 29 -5.82 -7.67 1.86
CA LEU A 29 -6.95 -7.42 2.77
C LEU A 29 -8.28 -7.99 2.25
N GLN A 30 -8.53 -7.85 0.95
CA GLN A 30 -9.80 -8.24 0.34
C GLN A 30 -9.99 -9.75 0.26
N TYR A 31 -8.90 -10.48 0.06
CA TYR A 31 -8.91 -11.92 -0.21
C TYR A 31 -8.19 -12.75 0.85
N GLY A 32 -7.62 -12.11 1.89
CA GLY A 32 -6.98 -12.80 3.00
C GLY A 32 -7.99 -13.62 3.82
N ARG A 33 -7.55 -14.80 4.28
CA ARG A 33 -8.37 -15.67 5.15
C ARG A 33 -7.96 -15.52 6.61
N ILE A 34 -8.96 -15.40 7.49
CA ILE A 34 -8.72 -15.27 8.93
C ILE A 34 -7.96 -16.49 9.47
N ASP A 35 -8.26 -17.70 8.99
CA ASP A 35 -7.58 -18.92 9.43
C ASP A 35 -6.06 -18.89 9.15
N GLU A 36 -5.65 -18.32 8.02
CA GLU A 36 -4.23 -18.17 7.65
C GLU A 36 -3.52 -17.12 8.53
N ILE A 37 -4.22 -16.03 8.83
CA ILE A 37 -3.75 -14.98 9.74
C ILE A 37 -3.55 -15.56 11.14
N LEU A 38 -4.51 -16.33 11.63
CA LEU A 38 -4.44 -16.95 12.96
C LEU A 38 -3.37 -18.04 13.03
N ALA A 39 -3.16 -18.82 11.97
CA ALA A 39 -2.10 -19.82 11.91
C ALA A 39 -0.68 -19.21 12.03
N THR A 40 -0.49 -18.01 11.47
CA THR A 40 0.79 -17.27 11.56
C THR A 40 0.91 -16.46 12.86
N GLY A 41 -0.23 -16.08 13.45
CA GLY A 41 -0.33 -15.27 14.66
C GLY A 41 -0.77 -13.84 14.37
N LEU A 42 -1.82 -13.39 15.06
CA LEU A 42 -2.45 -12.09 14.84
C LEU A 42 -1.46 -10.92 15.01
N HIS A 43 -0.64 -10.95 16.05
CA HIS A 43 0.33 -9.88 16.31
C HIS A 43 1.35 -9.75 15.17
N ALA A 44 1.91 -10.88 14.70
CA ALA A 44 2.86 -10.88 13.61
C ALA A 44 2.26 -10.32 12.31
N TYR A 45 1.02 -10.72 12.00
CA TYR A 45 0.28 -10.19 10.86
C TYR A 45 0.07 -8.66 10.97
N LEU A 46 -0.38 -8.18 12.12
CA LEU A 46 -0.64 -6.75 12.35
C LEU A 46 0.64 -5.92 12.24
N THR A 47 1.75 -6.38 12.82
CA THR A 47 3.05 -5.69 12.71
C THR A 47 3.47 -5.56 11.25
N GLN A 48 3.47 -6.66 10.48
CA GLN A 48 3.82 -6.63 9.07
C GLN A 48 2.84 -5.78 8.24
N PHE A 49 1.57 -5.75 8.62
CA PHE A 49 0.56 -4.93 7.96
C PHE A 49 0.82 -3.43 8.18
N LEU A 50 1.16 -3.03 9.40
CA LEU A 50 1.55 -1.66 9.72
C LEU A 50 2.82 -1.24 8.97
N ASP A 51 3.82 -2.12 8.88
CA ASP A 51 5.05 -1.85 8.12
C ASP A 51 4.75 -1.59 6.64
N ARG A 52 3.89 -2.40 6.02
CA ARG A 52 3.44 -2.21 4.62
C ARG A 52 2.66 -0.91 4.43
N ILE A 53 1.83 -0.51 5.39
CA ILE A 53 1.13 0.79 5.35
C ILE A 53 2.13 1.94 5.41
N ASN A 54 3.09 1.88 6.33
CA ASN A 54 4.09 2.93 6.50
C ASN A 54 4.96 3.08 5.26
N ASP A 55 5.40 1.96 4.68
CA ASP A 55 6.18 1.93 3.44
C ASP A 55 5.39 2.55 2.27
N LEU A 56 4.11 2.15 2.11
CA LEU A 56 3.23 2.75 1.12
C LEU A 56 3.06 4.27 1.34
N GLY A 57 2.94 4.72 2.59
CA GLY A 57 2.85 6.15 2.93
C GLY A 57 4.11 6.93 2.53
N ALA A 58 5.29 6.36 2.76
CA ALA A 58 6.57 6.96 2.34
C ALA A 58 6.67 7.08 0.81
N HIS A 59 6.25 6.02 0.11
CA HIS A 59 6.15 5.97 -1.34
C HIS A 59 5.19 7.02 -1.91
N ILE A 60 4.00 7.17 -1.33
CA ILE A 60 3.04 8.21 -1.73
C ILE A 60 3.64 9.61 -1.52
N SER A 61 4.28 9.85 -0.38
CA SER A 61 4.91 11.14 -0.10
C SER A 61 5.96 11.49 -1.15
N ARG A 62 6.86 10.55 -1.46
CA ARG A 62 7.93 10.75 -2.43
C ARG A 62 7.39 10.96 -3.85
N ASP A 63 6.47 10.11 -4.30
CA ASP A 63 6.12 10.03 -5.71
C ASP A 63 5.04 11.05 -6.13
N PHE A 64 4.29 11.61 -5.17
CA PHE A 64 3.20 12.57 -5.44
C PHE A 64 3.33 13.91 -4.71
N LEU A 65 4.07 14.01 -3.61
CA LEU A 65 4.10 15.21 -2.76
C LEU A 65 5.43 15.96 -2.78
N VAL A 66 6.48 15.41 -3.39
CA VAL A 66 7.76 16.11 -3.57
C VAL A 66 7.73 16.94 -4.85
N PRO A 67 8.10 18.23 -4.82
CA PRO A 67 8.20 19.03 -6.04
C PRO A 67 9.26 18.43 -6.96
N VAL A 68 8.89 18.14 -8.20
CA VAL A 68 9.86 17.83 -9.25
C VAL A 68 10.65 19.12 -9.52
N PRO A 69 11.99 19.15 -9.38
CA PRO A 69 12.77 20.31 -9.73
C PRO A 69 12.53 20.63 -11.21
N VAL A 70 12.09 21.86 -11.47
CA VAL A 70 11.91 22.41 -12.83
C VAL A 70 13.23 22.84 -13.43
#